data_AF-A0AAV5T4N4-F1
#
_entry.id   AF-A0AAV5T4N4-F1
#
_cell.length_a   1.000
_cell.length_b   1.000
_cell.length_c   1.000
_cell.angle_alpha   90.00
_cell.angle_beta   90.00
_cell.angle_gamma   90.00
#
_symmetry.space_group_name_H-M   'P 1'
#
loop_
_entity.id
_entity.type
_entity.pdbx_description
1 polymer ?
#
loop_
_entity_poly.entity_id
_entity_poly.type
_entity_poly.pdbx_seq_one_letter_code
_entity_poly.pdbx_strand_id
1 'polypeptide(L)'
;SMKFADKSPRDAFSDADWVCHLKIESSETLDEHEHRQGMNDVRYGVQHLEVFKKPSPIDELPAEVYGSTVGGPVLEEGKEYLLCGSLLNDVKLSCVAGQVKPEDVKQFVAEWDQISEEFIEEMKTFDQ
;
A
#
# COMPACT_ATOMS: atom_id res chain seq x y z
N SER A 1 -15.26 3.33 -20.83
CA SER A 1 -14.73 3.55 -19.48
C SER A 1 -14.66 2.23 -18.75
N MET A 2 -13.44 1.75 -18.49
CA MET A 2 -13.24 0.61 -17.60
C MET A 2 -13.53 1.12 -16.19
N LYS A 3 -14.73 0.84 -15.68
CA LYS A 3 -15.03 1.03 -14.26
C LYS A 3 -14.32 -0.12 -13.56
N PHE A 4 -13.20 0.14 -12.90
CA PHE A 4 -12.81 -0.74 -11.80
C PHE A 4 -13.96 -0.65 -10.81
N ALA A 5 -14.68 -1.75 -10.58
CA ALA A 5 -15.61 -1.78 -9.47
C ALA A 5 -14.74 -1.56 -8.23
N ASP A 6 -15.02 -0.51 -7.45
CA ASP A 6 -14.35 -0.31 -6.17
C ASP A 6 -14.57 -1.59 -5.35
N LYS A 7 -13.49 -2.29 -5.05
CA LYS A 7 -13.53 -3.48 -4.19
C LYS A 7 -13.91 -3.02 -2.78
N SER A 8 -14.64 -3.87 -2.05
CA SER A 8 -14.87 -3.59 -0.64
C SER A 8 -13.52 -3.58 0.11
N PRO A 9 -13.42 -2.89 1.26
CA PRO A 9 -12.18 -2.87 2.04
C PRO A 9 -11.72 -4.28 2.44
N ARG A 10 -12.68 -5.16 2.75
CA ARG A 10 -12.43 -6.56 3.08
C ARG A 10 -11.86 -7.35 1.89
N ASP A 11 -12.41 -7.16 0.69
CA ASP A 11 -11.90 -7.83 -0.51
C ASP A 11 -10.49 -7.35 -0.86
N ALA A 12 -10.24 -6.04 -0.76
CA ALA A 12 -8.91 -5.46 -0.94
C ALA A 12 -7.90 -6.01 0.07
N PHE A 13 -8.30 -6.14 1.34
CA PHE A 13 -7.47 -6.71 2.40
C PHE A 13 -7.16 -8.19 2.15
N SER A 14 -8.18 -8.95 1.73
CA SER A 14 -8.05 -10.37 1.40
C SER A 14 -7.05 -10.59 0.26
N ASP A 15 -7.15 -9.79 -0.80
CA ASP A 15 -6.32 -9.90 -2.00
C ASP A 15 -4.88 -9.41 -1.80
N ALA A 16 -4.63 -8.55 -0.80
CA ALA A 16 -3.30 -8.04 -0.52
C ALA A 16 -2.43 -9.08 0.20
N ASP A 17 -1.15 -9.17 -0.15
CA ASP A 17 -0.17 -9.99 0.56
C ASP A 17 0.25 -9.32 1.89
N TRP A 18 0.24 -7.99 1.92
CA TRP A 18 0.59 -7.18 3.09
C TRP A 18 -0.32 -5.97 3.23
N VAL A 19 -0.55 -5.54 4.47
CA VAL A 19 -1.32 -4.34 4.83
C VAL A 19 -0.66 -3.69 6.03
N CYS A 20 -0.34 -2.40 5.93
CA CYS A 20 0.45 -1.70 6.95
C CYS A 20 0.08 -0.22 7.04
N HIS A 21 -0.04 0.28 8.27
CA HIS A 21 0.12 1.70 8.57
C HIS A 21 1.60 2.02 8.63
N LEU A 22 2.03 2.94 7.77
CA LEU A 22 3.43 3.32 7.64
C LEU A 22 3.60 4.82 7.41
N LYS A 23 4.82 5.28 7.62
CA LYS A 23 5.27 6.63 7.31
C LYS A 23 6.27 6.62 6.17
N ILE A 24 6.15 7.56 5.24
CA ILE A 24 7.14 7.77 4.18
C ILE A 24 8.30 8.58 4.74
N GLU A 25 9.52 8.04 4.65
CA GLU A 25 10.74 8.72 5.06
C GLU A 25 11.50 9.31 3.87
N SER A 26 11.43 8.66 2.71
CA SER A 26 12.08 9.13 1.48
C SER A 26 11.35 8.65 0.24
N SER A 27 11.56 9.35 -0.87
CA SER A 27 11.04 8.99 -2.19
C SER A 27 12.11 9.14 -3.27
N GLU A 28 12.22 8.16 -4.16
CA GLU A 28 13.17 8.18 -5.27
C GLU A 28 12.52 7.56 -6.52
N THR A 29 12.54 8.29 -7.65
CA THR A 29 12.21 7.72 -8.95
C THR A 29 13.40 6.93 -9.48
N LEU A 30 13.19 5.67 -9.83
CA LEU A 30 14.19 4.76 -10.36
C LEU A 30 14.33 4.96 -11.88
N ASP A 31 15.53 4.70 -12.40
CA ASP A 31 15.87 4.98 -13.79
C ASP A 31 15.07 4.10 -14.78
N GLU A 32 14.52 4.71 -15.84
CA GLU A 32 13.57 4.07 -16.77
C GLU A 32 14.15 2.85 -17.51
N HIS A 33 15.48 2.75 -17.59
CA HIS A 33 16.16 1.66 -18.27
C HIS A 33 16.02 0.30 -17.56
N GLU A 34 15.82 0.30 -16.24
CA GLU A 34 15.62 -0.93 -15.45
C GLU A 34 14.13 -1.23 -15.19
N HIS A 35 13.27 -0.20 -15.21
CA HIS A 35 11.85 -0.31 -14.85
C HIS A 35 10.95 -0.01 -16.06
N ARG A 36 10.75 -1.03 -16.90
CA ARG A 36 9.91 -0.91 -18.10
C ARG A 36 8.48 -0.49 -17.73
N GLN A 37 8.01 0.60 -18.35
CA GLN A 37 6.61 1.06 -18.41
C GLN A 37 6.04 1.81 -17.19
N GLY A 38 6.91 2.32 -16.29
CA GLY A 38 6.47 3.24 -15.24
C GLY A 38 5.65 2.61 -14.12
N MET A 39 5.80 1.29 -13.91
CA MET A 39 5.27 0.54 -12.78
C MET A 39 6.41 0.06 -11.89
N ASN A 40 6.26 0.16 -10.56
CA ASN A 40 7.33 -0.18 -9.61
C ASN A 40 8.63 0.59 -9.88
N ASP A 41 8.50 1.83 -10.34
CA ASP A 41 9.56 2.77 -10.74
C ASP A 41 9.72 3.91 -9.72
N VAL A 42 8.97 3.90 -8.63
CA VAL A 42 9.21 4.75 -7.47
C VAL A 42 9.55 3.86 -6.29
N ARG A 43 10.66 4.17 -5.62
CA ARG A 43 11.05 3.54 -4.36
C ARG A 43 10.78 4.49 -3.21
N TYR A 44 10.00 4.03 -2.24
CA TYR A 44 9.76 4.72 -0.99
C TYR A 44 10.54 4.05 0.13
N GLY A 45 11.34 4.83 0.86
CA GLY A 45 11.83 4.42 2.17
C GLY A 45 10.72 4.63 3.19
N VAL A 46 10.42 3.62 4.00
CA VAL A 46 9.28 3.64 4.92
C VAL A 46 9.64 3.19 6.33
N GLN A 47 8.94 3.77 7.30
CA GLN A 47 8.87 3.29 8.67
C GLN A 47 7.52 2.60 8.88
N HIS A 48 7.54 1.29 9.16
CA HIS A 48 6.34 0.54 9.52
C HIS A 48 5.91 0.90 10.95
N LEU A 49 4.67 1.34 11.13
CA LEU A 49 4.12 1.77 12.42
C LEU A 49 3.19 0.70 13.00
N GLU A 50 2.30 0.13 12.19
CA GLU A 50 1.45 -1.01 12.56
C GLU A 50 1.24 -1.95 11.36
N VAL A 51 1.50 -3.24 11.54
CA VAL A 51 1.35 -4.26 10.49
C VAL A 51 0.08 -5.06 10.75
N PHE A 52 -0.90 -4.94 9.85
CA PHE A 52 -2.18 -5.65 9.93
C PHE A 52 -2.15 -6.99 9.21
N LYS A 53 -1.35 -7.09 8.15
CA LYS A 53 -1.14 -8.32 7.38
C LYS A 53 0.28 -8.38 6.85
N LYS A 54 0.89 -9.55 6.92
CA LYS A 54 2.19 -9.84 6.32
C LYS A 54 2.16 -11.20 5.61
N PRO A 55 2.89 -11.36 4.51
CA PRO A 55 2.99 -12.65 3.83
C PRO A 55 3.79 -13.62 4.70
N SER A 56 3.35 -14.89 4.75
CA SER A 56 3.98 -15.92 5.59
C SER A 56 5.49 -16.14 5.42
N PRO A 57 6.13 -15.96 4.24
CA PRO A 57 7.56 -16.19 4.10
C PRO A 57 8.46 -15.12 4.73
N ILE A 58 7.92 -13.99 5.23
CA ILE A 58 8.73 -12.91 5.79
C ILE A 58 8.45 -12.67 7.28
N ASP A 59 9.53 -12.56 8.05
CA ASP A 59 9.45 -12.26 9.48
C ASP A 59 9.05 -10.80 9.71
N GLU A 60 9.62 -9.89 8.92
CA GLU A 60 9.40 -8.45 8.97
C GLU A 60 9.24 -7.87 7.55
N LEU A 61 8.44 -6.83 7.41
CA LEU A 61 8.27 -6.13 6.13
C LEU A 61 9.55 -5.34 5.78
N PRO A 62 10.07 -5.45 4.54
CA PRO A 62 11.17 -4.60 4.08
C PRO A 62 10.87 -3.11 4.26
N ALA A 63 11.90 -2.32 4.60
CA ALA A 63 11.79 -0.86 4.73
C ALA A 63 11.69 -0.12 3.39
N GLU A 64 11.52 -0.85 2.29
CA GLU A 64 11.35 -0.31 0.95
C GLU A 64 10.02 -0.78 0.36
N VAL A 65 9.23 0.16 -0.16
CA VAL A 65 7.98 -0.09 -0.88
C VAL A 65 8.07 0.51 -2.27
N TYR A 66 7.59 -0.23 -3.28
CA TYR A 66 7.68 0.15 -4.68
C TYR A 66 6.31 0.58 -5.21
N GLY A 67 6.24 1.84 -5.66
CA GLY A 67 5.06 2.47 -6.25
C GLY A 67 5.21 2.71 -7.75
N SER A 68 4.29 3.47 -8.33
CA SER A 68 4.18 3.66 -9.77
C SER A 68 4.04 5.14 -10.08
N THR A 69 4.86 5.70 -10.99
CA THR A 69 4.63 7.05 -11.53
C THR A 69 3.40 7.09 -12.43
N VAL A 70 2.95 5.94 -12.94
CA VAL A 70 1.77 5.83 -13.80
C VAL A 70 0.63 5.13 -13.06
N GLY A 71 -0.42 5.87 -12.72
CA GLY A 71 -1.66 5.31 -12.17
C GLY A 71 -1.60 4.77 -10.74
N GLY A 72 -0.50 5.02 -10.02
CA GLY A 72 -0.35 4.73 -8.59
C GLY A 72 -0.58 5.96 -7.71
N PRO A 73 -0.56 5.79 -6.37
CA PRO A 73 -0.64 6.90 -5.45
C PRO A 73 0.66 7.70 -5.47
N VAL A 74 0.54 9.04 -5.46
CA VAL A 74 1.67 9.92 -5.18
C VAL A 74 1.73 10.08 -3.66
N LEU A 75 2.78 9.55 -3.05
CA LEU A 75 2.98 9.58 -1.61
C LEU A 75 4.01 10.65 -1.24
N GLU A 76 3.75 11.39 -0.16
CA GLU A 76 4.58 12.51 0.27
C GLU A 76 5.46 12.12 1.47
N GLU A 77 6.70 12.59 1.48
CA GLU A 77 7.61 12.40 2.61
C GLU A 77 7.05 13.04 3.89
N GLY A 78 7.21 12.33 5.01
CA GLY A 78 6.72 12.74 6.32
C GLY A 78 5.24 12.43 6.59
N LYS A 79 4.48 12.02 5.57
CA LYS A 79 3.08 11.61 5.72
C LYS A 79 2.93 10.13 6.08
N GLU A 80 1.80 9.83 6.69
CA GLU A 80 1.41 8.49 7.11
C GLU A 80 0.22 8.00 6.30
N TYR A 81 0.24 6.73 5.94
CA TYR A 81 -0.75 6.12 5.05
C TYR A 81 -1.09 4.71 5.52
N LEU A 82 -2.30 4.26 5.18
CA LEU A 82 -2.61 2.83 5.13
C LEU A 82 -2.31 2.34 3.71
N LEU A 83 -1.29 1.50 3.58
CA LEU A 83 -0.90 0.91 2.30
C LEU A 83 -1.07 -0.61 2.33
N CYS A 84 -1.36 -1.15 1.16
CA CYS A 84 -1.32 -2.59 0.93
C CYS A 84 -0.81 -2.93 -0.46
N GLY A 85 -0.54 -4.20 -0.69
CA GLY A 85 -0.34 -4.71 -2.03
C GLY A 85 0.34 -6.07 -2.06
N SER A 86 1.18 -6.29 -3.05
CA SER A 86 1.73 -7.63 -3.35
C SER A 86 3.21 -7.74 -3.00
N LEU A 87 3.66 -8.97 -2.72
CA LEU A 87 5.06 -9.33 -2.62
C LEU A 87 5.57 -9.85 -3.98
N LEU A 88 6.43 -9.08 -4.62
CA LEU A 88 7.03 -9.42 -5.92
C LEU A 88 8.38 -10.12 -5.73
N ASN A 89 8.56 -11.24 -6.44
CA ASN A 89 9.79 -12.05 -6.41
C ASN A 89 10.24 -12.42 -4.97
N ASP A 90 9.29 -12.62 -4.06
CA ASP A 90 9.50 -12.94 -2.64
C ASP A 90 10.26 -11.88 -1.81
N VAL A 91 10.57 -10.70 -2.37
CA VAL A 91 11.39 -9.69 -1.68
C VAL A 91 10.89 -8.25 -1.79
N LYS A 92 10.14 -7.87 -2.84
CA LYS A 92 9.77 -6.47 -3.09
C LYS A 92 8.31 -6.22 -2.77
N LEU A 93 8.03 -5.29 -1.85
CA LEU A 93 6.66 -4.84 -1.58
C LEU A 93 6.21 -3.87 -2.67
N SER A 94 5.08 -4.14 -3.30
CA SER A 94 4.46 -3.28 -4.32
C SER A 94 3.15 -2.68 -3.81
N CYS A 95 2.87 -1.40 -4.11
CA CYS A 95 1.65 -0.69 -3.66
C CYS A 95 0.87 0.00 -4.82
N VAL A 96 0.84 -0.61 -6.00
CA VAL A 96 0.37 0.06 -7.23
C VAL A 96 -1.16 0.18 -7.33
N ALA A 97 -1.94 -0.76 -6.78
CA ALA A 97 -3.40 -0.75 -6.89
C ALA A 97 -4.10 -1.54 -5.77
N GLY A 98 -5.43 -1.47 -5.76
CA GLY A 98 -6.27 -2.29 -4.87
C GLY A 98 -6.14 -1.95 -3.40
N GLN A 99 -5.97 -0.66 -3.09
CA GLN A 99 -5.69 -0.20 -1.73
C GLN A 99 -6.88 -0.44 -0.79
N VAL A 100 -6.58 -0.88 0.43
CA VAL A 100 -7.55 -0.90 1.54
C VAL A 100 -7.79 0.53 1.99
N LYS A 101 -9.05 0.96 2.00
CA LYS A 101 -9.45 2.27 2.49
C LYS A 101 -10.91 2.28 2.93
N PRO A 102 -11.30 3.18 3.84
CA PRO A 102 -12.72 3.46 4.10
C PRO A 102 -13.48 3.88 2.83
N GLU A 103 -14.77 3.55 2.73
CA GLU A 103 -15.59 3.81 1.51
C GLU A 103 -15.80 5.31 1.22
N ASP A 104 -15.70 6.15 2.24
CA ASP A 104 -15.82 7.60 2.15
C ASP A 104 -14.53 8.28 1.66
N VAL A 105 -13.37 7.63 1.77
CA VAL A 105 -12.10 8.10 1.19
C VAL A 105 -12.14 7.96 -0.33
N LYS A 106 -12.11 9.10 -1.03
CA LYS A 106 -12.20 9.15 -2.51
C LYS A 106 -10.85 9.10 -3.21
N GLN A 107 -9.78 9.39 -2.48
CA GLN A 107 -8.39 9.26 -2.94
C GLN A 107 -8.06 7.79 -3.24
N PHE A 108 -6.96 7.58 -3.97
CA PHE A 108 -6.49 6.23 -4.29
C PHE A 108 -5.98 5.48 -3.05
N VAL A 109 -5.36 6.21 -2.13
CA VAL A 109 -4.85 5.75 -0.83
C VAL A 109 -5.45 6.61 0.27
N ALA A 110 -5.69 6.01 1.44
CA ALA A 110 -6.07 6.74 2.64
C ALA A 110 -4.82 7.28 3.36
N GLU A 111 -4.80 8.59 3.60
CA GLU A 111 -3.91 9.16 4.62
C GLU A 111 -4.37 8.67 6.00
N TRP A 112 -3.43 8.46 6.92
CA TRP A 112 -3.74 7.84 8.22
C TRP A 112 -4.73 8.67 9.04
N ASP A 113 -4.69 10.00 8.93
CA ASP A 113 -5.61 10.91 9.62
C ASP A 113 -7.06 10.86 9.09
N GLN A 114 -7.30 10.16 7.98
CA GLN A 114 -8.63 9.92 7.41
C GLN A 114 -9.26 8.62 7.93
N ILE A 115 -8.53 7.84 8.72
CA ILE A 115 -8.94 6.50 9.16
C ILE A 115 -9.47 6.57 10.60
N SER A 116 -10.72 6.20 10.80
CA SER A 116 -11.33 6.16 12.12
C SER A 116 -10.85 4.96 12.93
N GLU A 117 -10.88 5.08 14.27
CA GLU A 117 -10.63 3.94 15.17
C GLU A 117 -11.58 2.78 14.90
N GLU A 118 -12.85 3.07 14.57
CA GLU A 118 -13.85 2.05 14.22
C GLU A 118 -13.42 1.23 13.00
N PHE A 119 -12.91 1.88 11.95
CA PHE A 119 -12.43 1.19 10.77
C PHE A 119 -11.16 0.37 11.06
N ILE A 120 -10.27 0.86 11.91
CA ILE A 120 -9.07 0.12 12.35
C ILE A 120 -9.49 -1.17 13.06
N GLU A 121 -10.43 -1.08 14.00
CA GLU A 121 -10.94 -2.25 14.72
C GLU A 121 -11.69 -3.22 13.80
N GLU A 122 -12.46 -2.71 12.83
CA GLU A 122 -13.08 -3.53 11.80
C GLU A 122 -12.03 -4.28 10.97
N MET A 123 -11.00 -3.59 10.51
CA MET A 123 -9.94 -4.15 9.66
C MET A 123 -9.19 -5.29 10.35
N LYS A 124 -8.98 -5.22 11.67
CA LYS A 124 -8.39 -6.31 12.47
C LYS A 124 -9.22 -7.59 12.48
N THR A 125 -10.49 -7.53 12.05
CA THR A 125 -11.35 -8.71 11.89
C THR A 125 -11.30 -9.33 10.50
N PHE A 126 -10.63 -8.71 9.52
CA PHE A 126 -10.62 -9.20 8.13
C PHE A 126 -9.77 -10.44 7.92
N ASP A 127 -8.81 -10.71 8.82
CA ASP A 127 -7.94 -11.89 8.79
C ASP A 127 -8.53 -13.11 9.54
N GLN A 128 -9.78 -12.99 10.05
CA GLN A 128 -10.48 -14.02 10.83
C GLN A 128 -11.41 -14.91 9.98
#